data_AF-A0A392NJC8-F1
#
_entry.id   AF-A0A392NJC8-F1
#
_cell.length_a   1.000
_cell.length_b   1.000
_cell.length_c   1.000
_cell.angle_alpha   90.00
_cell.angle_beta   90.00
_cell.angle_gamma   90.00
#
_symmetry.space_group_name_H-M   'P 1'
#
loop_
_entity.id
_entity.type
_entity.pdbx_description
1 polymer ?
#
loop_
_entity_poly.entity_id
_entity_poly.type
_entity_poly.pdbx_seq_one_letter_code
_entity_poly.pdbx_strand_id
1 'polypeptide(L)'
;IIEFVQFKDRLQRSSQYLMARVETPILQLKQNADNVEDEEGILQNMKCGSHFLELSNEIGSKSLTFNEDLESRPWWTPTVEKNYLLG
;
A
#
# COMPACT_ATOMS: atom_id res chain seq x y z
N ILE A 1 -26.35 -0.55 -8.97
CA ILE A 1 -25.59 0.71 -9.20
C ILE A 1 -25.00 1.23 -7.88
N ILE A 2 -25.78 1.40 -6.81
CA ILE A 2 -25.29 1.92 -5.51
C ILE A 2 -24.22 1.01 -4.87
N GLU A 3 -24.45 -0.30 -4.83
CA GLU A 3 -23.50 -1.26 -4.25
C GLU A 3 -22.14 -1.24 -4.93
N PHE A 4 -22.10 -1.13 -6.27
CA PHE A 4 -20.85 -1.05 -7.02
C PHE A 4 -20.06 0.22 -6.67
N VAL A 5 -20.73 1.36 -6.52
CA VAL A 5 -20.10 2.63 -6.13
C VAL A 5 -19.51 2.53 -4.73
N GLN A 6 -20.26 1.96 -3.78
CA GLN A 6 -19.79 1.75 -2.40
C GLN A 6 -18.62 0.77 -2.34
N PHE A 7 -18.70 -0.32 -3.09
CA PHE A 7 -17.62 -1.30 -3.19
C PHE A 7 -16.34 -0.68 -3.75
N LYS A 8 -16.46 0.10 -4.84
CA LYS A 8 -15.33 0.82 -5.44
C LYS A 8 -14.73 1.83 -4.45
N ASP A 9 -15.56 2.64 -3.81
CA ASP A 9 -15.08 3.63 -2.83
C ASP A 9 -14.36 2.95 -1.66
N ARG A 10 -14.89 1.83 -1.16
CA ARG A 10 -14.25 1.02 -0.12
C ARG A 10 -12.87 0.53 -0.56
N LEU A 11 -12.74 -0.01 -1.78
CA LEU A 11 -11.45 -0.47 -2.31
C LEU A 11 -10.46 0.67 -2.52
N GLN A 12 -10.90 1.82 -3.05
CA GLN A 12 -10.01 2.95 -3.30
C GLN A 12 -9.45 3.58 -2.01
N ARG A 13 -10.16 3.43 -0.89
CA ARG A 13 -9.73 3.90 0.44
C ARG A 13 -9.08 2.82 1.31
N SER A 14 -8.82 1.64 0.73
CA SER A 14 -8.18 0.52 1.43
C SER A 14 -6.77 0.90 1.88
N SER A 15 -6.45 0.60 3.14
CA SER A 15 -5.08 0.73 3.66
C SER A 15 -4.09 -0.10 2.84
N GLN A 16 -4.48 -1.31 2.42
CA GLN A 16 -3.67 -2.20 1.59
C GLN A 16 -3.36 -1.58 0.22
N TYR A 17 -4.36 -0.96 -0.42
CA TYR A 17 -4.16 -0.27 -1.69
C TYR A 17 -3.20 0.91 -1.57
N LEU A 18 -3.32 1.70 -0.49
CA LEU A 18 -2.42 2.81 -0.22
C LEU A 18 -0.99 2.34 0.06
N MET A 19 -0.82 1.30 0.87
CA MET A 19 0.49 0.71 1.13
C MET A 19 1.14 0.23 -0.16
N ALA A 20 0.41 -0.46 -1.03
CA ALA A 20 0.93 -0.90 -2.33
C ALA A 20 1.40 0.29 -3.20
N ARG A 21 0.66 1.41 -3.21
CA ARG A 21 1.06 2.64 -3.92
C ARG A 21 2.34 3.28 -3.36
N VAL A 22 2.61 3.10 -2.06
CA VAL A 22 3.82 3.62 -1.40
C VAL A 22 5.00 2.68 -1.58
N GLU A 23 4.79 1.39 -1.37
CA GLU A 23 5.85 0.38 -1.38
C GLU A 23 6.37 0.07 -2.78
N THR A 24 5.51 0.10 -3.81
CA THR A 24 5.90 -0.19 -5.20
C THR A 24 7.08 0.68 -5.66
N PRO A 25 7.00 2.02 -5.64
CA PRO A 25 8.14 2.86 -6.05
C PRO A 25 9.36 2.70 -5.14
N ILE A 26 9.18 2.50 -3.83
CA ILE A 26 10.30 2.27 -2.91
C ILE A 26 11.02 0.97 -3.26
N LEU A 27 10.27 -0.08 -3.59
CA LEU A 27 10.82 -1.36 -4.01
C LEU A 27 11.57 -1.21 -5.34
N GLN A 28 11.02 -0.48 -6.31
CA GLN A 28 11.70 -0.21 -7.57
C GLN A 28 13.01 0.53 -7.36
N LEU A 29 13.05 1.57 -6.51
CA LEU A 29 14.30 2.26 -6.17
C LEU A 29 15.30 1.29 -5.54
N LYS A 30 14.88 0.48 -4.57
CA LYS A 30 15.75 -0.53 -3.93
C LYS A 30 16.31 -1.56 -4.91
N GLN A 31 15.52 -1.97 -5.89
CA GLN A 31 15.91 -2.98 -6.88
C GLN A 31 16.89 -2.45 -7.93
N ASN A 32 16.91 -1.14 -8.17
CA ASN A 32 17.77 -0.49 -9.17
C ASN A 32 18.83 0.40 -8.52
N ALA A 33 19.14 0.18 -7.24
CA ALA A 33 20.03 1.03 -6.44
C ALA A 33 21.49 1.06 -6.93
N ASP A 34 21.84 0.19 -7.86
CA ASP A 34 23.13 0.12 -8.54
C ASP A 34 23.15 0.86 -9.89
N ASN A 35 22.02 1.39 -10.37
CA ASN A 35 21.90 2.10 -11.64
C ASN A 35 21.22 3.47 -11.47
N VAL A 36 22.03 4.53 -11.51
CA VAL A 36 21.58 5.92 -11.31
C VAL A 36 20.59 6.37 -12.39
N GLU A 37 20.79 5.96 -13.64
CA GLU A 37 19.89 6.29 -14.74
C GLU A 37 18.50 5.67 -14.55
N ASP A 38 18.43 4.43 -14.06
CA ASP A 38 17.16 3.76 -13.75
C ASP A 38 16.47 4.40 -12.54
N GLU A 39 17.22 4.73 -11.47
CA GLU A 39 16.69 5.46 -10.32
C GLU A 39 16.12 6.82 -10.72
N GLU A 40 16.83 7.57 -11.57
CA GLU A 40 16.36 8.87 -12.06
C GLU A 40 15.03 8.74 -12.80
N GLY A 41 14.91 7.75 -13.69
CA GLY A 41 13.65 7.47 -14.39
C GLY A 41 12.50 7.15 -13.44
N ILE A 42 12.76 6.35 -12.40
CA ILE A 42 11.76 6.02 -11.36
C ILE A 42 11.35 7.29 -10.59
N LEU A 43 12.31 8.13 -10.18
CA LEU A 43 12.04 9.38 -9.47
C LEU A 43 11.24 10.36 -10.32
N GLN A 44 11.56 10.50 -11.61
CA GLN A 44 10.80 11.34 -12.55
C GLN A 44 9.34 10.87 -12.66
N ASN A 45 9.12 9.55 -12.79
CA ASN A 45 7.78 8.97 -12.80
C ASN A 45 6.99 9.22 -11.50
N MET A 46 7.68 9.34 -10.38
CA MET A 46 7.12 9.70 -9.08
C MET A 46 6.94 11.21 -8.87
N LYS A 47 7.11 12.03 -9.93
CA LYS A 47 7.17 13.50 -9.84
C LYS A 47 8.19 13.97 -8.78
N CYS A 48 9.35 13.32 -8.73
CA CYS A 48 10.43 13.54 -7.79
C CYS A 48 9.97 13.53 -6.31
N GLY A 49 9.05 12.61 -5.98
CA GLY A 49 8.53 12.43 -4.63
C GLY A 49 7.31 13.28 -4.27
N SER A 50 6.92 14.26 -5.10
CA SER A 50 5.69 15.05 -4.86
C SER A 50 4.41 14.21 -4.92
N HIS A 51 4.44 13.07 -5.62
CA HIS A 51 3.35 12.09 -5.60
C HIS A 51 2.99 11.63 -4.17
N PHE A 52 3.95 11.49 -3.26
CA PHE A 52 3.67 11.11 -1.87
C PHE A 52 3.02 12.23 -1.06
N LEU A 53 3.37 13.49 -1.35
CA LEU A 53 2.71 14.64 -0.73
C LEU A 53 1.24 14.73 -1.18
N GLU A 54 0.98 14.51 -2.48
CA GLU A 54 -0.37 14.40 -3.03
C GLU A 54 -1.15 13.26 -2.36
N LEU A 55 -0.52 12.08 -2.22
CA LEU A 55 -1.10 10.92 -1.53
C LEU A 55 -1.45 11.24 -0.07
N SER A 56 -0.55 11.90 0.66
CA SER A 56 -0.77 12.28 2.06
C SER A 56 -1.98 13.19 2.23
N ASN A 57 -2.17 14.14 1.30
CA ASN A 57 -3.34 15.03 1.30
C ASN A 57 -4.62 14.26 0.97
N GLU A 58 -4.56 13.30 0.05
CA GLU A 58 -5.69 12.41 -0.25
C GLU A 58 -6.11 11.62 0.99
N ILE A 59 -5.14 11.06 1.73
CA ILE A 59 -5.37 10.25 2.93
C ILE A 59 -5.90 11.10 4.09
N GLY A 60 -5.28 12.25 4.38
CA GLY A 60 -5.66 13.11 5.50
C GLY A 60 -7.10 13.62 5.42
N SER A 61 -7.73 13.56 4.25
CA SER A 61 -9.10 14.00 4.02
C SER A 61 -10.16 12.90 4.13
N LYS A 62 -9.78 11.62 4.26
CA LYS A 62 -10.71 10.47 4.18
C LYS A 62 -10.42 9.41 5.25
N SER A 63 -11.48 8.77 5.76
CA SER A 63 -11.33 7.57 6.59
C SER A 63 -10.84 6.39 5.75
N LEU A 64 -9.84 5.67 6.29
CA LEU A 64 -9.29 4.47 5.68
C LEU A 64 -10.21 3.27 5.93
N THR A 65 -10.19 2.31 5.00
CA THR A 65 -10.87 1.02 5.15
C THR A 65 -9.84 -0.09 5.35
N PHE A 66 -10.15 -1.01 6.25
CA PHE A 66 -9.33 -2.20 6.52
C PHE A 66 -10.15 -3.41 6.06
N ASN A 67 -9.81 -3.94 4.89
CA ASN A 67 -10.61 -4.97 4.21
C ASN A 67 -9.99 -6.37 4.34
N GLU A 68 -9.09 -6.57 5.29
CA GLU A 68 -8.49 -7.87 5.56
C GLU A 68 -9.54 -8.85 6.07
N ASP A 69 -9.53 -10.06 5.51
CA ASP A 69 -10.35 -11.15 6.01
C ASP A 69 -9.62 -11.85 7.15
N LEU A 70 -9.81 -11.31 8.36
CA LEU A 70 -9.23 -11.84 9.59
C LEU A 70 -10.05 -13.01 10.17
N GLU A 71 -11.33 -13.11 9.80
CA GLU A 71 -12.26 -14.10 10.36
C GLU A 71 -12.15 -15.46 9.67
N SER A 72 -11.89 -15.49 8.35
CA SER A 72 -11.68 -16.75 7.63
C SER A 72 -10.25 -17.27 7.74
N ARG A 73 -9.35 -16.54 8.41
CA ARG A 73 -7.95 -16.95 8.55
C ARG A 73 -7.87 -18.31 9.23
N PRO A 74 -7.12 -19.27 8.66
CA PRO A 74 -6.89 -20.54 9.34
C PRO A 74 -6.24 -20.30 10.71
N TRP A 75 -6.67 -21.04 11.73
CA TRP A 75 -6.20 -20.91 13.12
C TRP A 75 -4.68 -21.04 13.29
N TRP A 76 -4.01 -21.72 12.34
CA TRP A 76 -2.57 -21.95 12.34
C TRP A 76 -1.77 -20.81 11.68
N THR A 77 -2.43 -19.82 11.09
CA THR A 77 -1.73 -18.65 10.54
C THR A 77 -1.18 -17.77 11.67
N PRO A 78 0.05 -17.24 11.55
CA PRO A 78 0.61 -16.33 12.55
C PRO A 78 -0.30 -15.13 12.79
N THR A 79 -0.58 -14.81 14.06
CA THR A 79 -1.27 -13.58 14.46
C THR A 79 -0.25 -12.59 15.01
N VAL A 80 -0.60 -11.30 15.07
CA VAL A 80 0.27 -10.27 15.64
C VAL A 80 0.66 -10.59 17.09
N GLU A 81 -0.20 -11.31 17.80
CA GLU A 81 -0.02 -11.73 19.19
C GLU A 81 0.77 -13.04 19.35
N LYS A 82 0.84 -13.88 18.30
CA LYS A 82 1.53 -15.18 18.34
C LYS A 82 2.42 -15.37 17.13
N ASN A 83 3.73 -15.24 17.37
CA ASN A 83 4.77 -15.61 16.43
C ASN A 83 5.17 -17.10 16.62
N TYR A 84 4.62 -17.98 15.78
CA TYR A 84 4.93 -19.41 15.80
C TYR A 84 6.32 -19.77 15.25
N LEU A 85 7.10 -18.79 14.76
CA LEU A 85 8.48 -19.01 14.30
C LEU A 85 9.50 -19.01 15.45
N LEU A 86 9.09 -18.65 16.67
CA LEU A 86 10.00 -18.51 17.81
C LEU A 86 10.15 -19.77 18.68
N GLY A 87 9.41 -20.84 18.41
CA GLY A 87 9.53 -22.13 19.12
C GLY A 87 8.93 -22.12 20.52
#